data_AF-A0A4U7D6T3-F1
#
_entry.id   AF-A0A4U7D6T3-F1
#
_cell.length_a   1.000
_cell.length_b   1.000
_cell.length_c   1.000
_cell.angle_alpha   90.00
_cell.angle_beta   90.00
_cell.angle_gamma   90.00
#
_symmetry.space_group_name_H-M   'P 1'
#
loop_
_entity.id
_entity.type
_entity.pdbx_description
1 polymer ?
#
loop_
_entity_poly.entity_id
_entity_poly.type
_entity_poly.pdbx_seq_one_letter_code
_entity_poly.pdbx_strand_id
1 'polypeptide(L)'
;YTRDEGYEMKPYRDLEVKSAFSEELAESGAIGYERLLEVDPEIIVVHWGIGTTGDTDSFSASAFREQYVTPMEEDEVGSELTAVIEGRVYPGAYGEQGPIVNLLQTEMKAQQLYPEEFGQFDPEAFPEVPEENRLFDRDRVNDIIAGDL
;
A
#
# COMPACT_ATOMS: atom_id res chain seq x y z
N TYR A 1 8.74 1.03 -10.83
CA TYR A 1 7.70 1.22 -11.87
C TYR A 1 6.39 1.77 -11.31
N THR A 2 6.34 3.00 -10.79
CA THR A 2 5.06 3.59 -10.28
C THR A 2 4.23 4.29 -11.35
N ARG A 3 4.78 4.43 -12.57
CA ARG A 3 4.20 5.17 -13.70
C ARG A 3 3.81 4.30 -14.89
N ASP A 4 3.85 2.98 -14.72
CA ASP A 4 3.43 2.05 -15.77
C ASP A 4 1.96 2.32 -16.17
N GLU A 5 1.59 1.98 -17.41
CA GLU A 5 0.23 2.11 -17.91
C GLU A 5 -0.69 1.00 -17.39
N GLY A 6 -0.13 -0.11 -16.91
CA GLY A 6 -0.88 -1.22 -16.30
C GLY A 6 -1.87 -0.78 -15.23
N TYR A 7 -3.03 -1.46 -15.17
CA TYR A 7 -4.10 -1.13 -14.23
C TYR A 7 -3.60 -1.15 -12.79
N GLU A 8 -2.72 -2.09 -12.44
CA GLU A 8 -2.09 -2.22 -11.14
C GLU A 8 -1.42 -0.93 -10.64
N MET A 9 -0.72 -0.23 -11.52
CA MET A 9 0.06 0.96 -11.16
C MET A 9 -0.81 2.23 -11.12
N LYS A 10 -2.09 2.13 -11.48
CA LYS A 10 -3.00 3.27 -11.60
C LYS A 10 -3.07 4.14 -10.33
N PRO A 11 -3.24 3.60 -9.10
CA PRO A 11 -3.31 4.43 -7.90
C PRO A 11 -2.02 5.22 -7.64
N TYR A 12 -0.86 4.62 -7.91
CA TYR A 12 0.42 5.31 -7.77
C TYR A 12 0.59 6.41 -8.82
N ARG A 13 0.14 6.17 -10.04
CA ARG A 13 0.18 7.17 -11.12
C ARG A 13 -0.79 8.32 -10.87
N ASP A 14 -2.02 8.03 -10.43
CA ASP A 14 -3.05 9.03 -10.15
C ASP A 14 -2.63 9.95 -8.99
N LEU A 15 -1.87 9.43 -8.03
CA LEU A 15 -1.28 10.19 -6.91
C LEU A 15 0.14 10.70 -7.21
N GLU A 16 0.60 10.61 -8.46
CA GLU A 16 1.91 11.09 -8.95
C GLU A 16 3.13 10.57 -8.17
N VAL A 17 3.03 9.39 -7.56
CA VAL A 17 4.05 8.78 -6.71
C VAL A 17 5.29 8.45 -7.53
N LYS A 18 6.46 8.84 -7.01
CA LYS A 18 7.76 8.50 -7.60
C LYS A 18 8.40 7.37 -6.80
N SER A 19 8.92 6.38 -7.52
CA SER A 19 9.74 5.32 -6.95
C SER A 19 11.10 5.86 -6.53
N ALA A 20 11.54 5.53 -5.32
CA ALA A 20 12.93 5.74 -4.89
C ALA A 20 13.89 4.76 -5.59
N PHE A 21 13.40 3.58 -5.98
CA PHE A 21 14.17 2.61 -6.76
C PHE A 21 14.40 3.09 -8.19
N SER A 22 15.67 3.06 -8.63
CA SER A 22 16.05 3.22 -10.04
C SER A 22 15.63 2.00 -10.87
N GLU A 23 15.59 2.15 -12.21
CA GLU A 23 15.26 1.04 -13.12
C GLU A 23 16.22 -0.14 -12.94
N GLU A 24 17.52 0.12 -12.90
CA GLU A 24 18.56 -0.89 -12.66
C GLU A 24 18.33 -1.67 -11.36
N LEU A 25 17.94 -0.96 -10.29
CA LEU A 25 17.69 -1.58 -8.99
C LEU A 25 16.38 -2.39 -9.00
N ALA A 26 15.37 -1.95 -9.73
CA ALA A 26 14.13 -2.71 -9.90
C ALA A 26 14.33 -3.98 -10.75
N GLU A 27 15.26 -3.96 -11.70
CA GLU A 27 15.58 -5.09 -12.59
C GLU A 27 16.51 -6.13 -11.96
N SER A 28 17.18 -5.82 -10.82
CA SER A 28 18.14 -6.72 -10.18
C SER A 28 17.51 -8.00 -9.60
N GLY A 29 16.17 -8.03 -9.46
CA GLY A 29 15.39 -9.20 -9.02
C GLY A 29 15.45 -9.51 -7.53
N ALA A 30 16.54 -9.14 -6.84
CA ALA A 30 16.64 -9.17 -5.39
C ALA A 30 17.44 -7.95 -4.90
N ILE A 31 17.00 -7.39 -3.77
CA ILE A 31 17.65 -6.26 -3.10
C ILE A 31 17.80 -6.66 -1.64
N GLY A 32 19.04 -6.73 -1.14
CA GLY A 32 19.33 -6.93 0.28
C GLY A 32 19.18 -5.64 1.09
N TYR A 33 19.13 -5.74 2.41
CA TYR A 33 18.89 -4.58 3.28
C TYR A 33 20.00 -3.53 3.19
N GLU A 34 21.27 -3.91 2.98
CA GLU A 34 22.37 -2.96 2.82
C GLU A 34 22.15 -2.07 1.60
N ARG A 35 21.73 -2.65 0.48
CA ARG A 35 21.44 -1.90 -0.74
C ARG A 35 20.15 -1.09 -0.61
N LEU A 36 19.18 -1.59 0.15
CA LEU A 36 17.95 -0.85 0.46
C LEU A 36 18.27 0.37 1.35
N LEU A 37 19.17 0.24 2.31
CA LEU A 37 19.63 1.32 3.19
C LEU A 37 20.46 2.39 2.47
N GLU A 38 21.12 2.05 1.37
CA GLU A 38 21.76 3.06 0.51
C GLU A 38 20.74 3.98 -0.20
N VAL A 39 19.53 3.47 -0.47
CA VAL A 39 18.42 4.26 -1.03
C VAL A 39 17.60 4.93 0.08
N ASP A 40 17.41 4.22 1.18
CA ASP A 40 16.65 4.59 2.39
C ASP A 40 15.31 5.30 2.11
N PRO A 41 14.33 4.59 1.53
CA PRO A 41 13.05 5.20 1.21
C PRO A 41 12.26 5.56 2.47
N GLU A 42 11.57 6.71 2.45
CA GLU A 42 10.66 7.15 3.52
C GLU A 42 9.48 6.19 3.73
N ILE A 43 9.09 5.45 2.68
CA ILE A 43 7.98 4.51 2.70
C ILE A 43 8.39 3.26 1.92
N ILE A 44 8.12 2.09 2.50
CA ILE A 44 8.20 0.81 1.80
C ILE A 44 6.79 0.31 1.55
N VAL A 45 6.47 -0.03 0.30
CA VAL A 45 5.20 -0.65 -0.06
C VAL A 45 5.46 -2.05 -0.58
N VAL A 46 4.97 -3.06 0.14
CA VAL A 46 5.09 -4.46 -0.25
C VAL A 46 4.10 -4.74 -1.37
N HIS A 47 4.62 -5.03 -2.56
CA HIS A 47 3.80 -5.34 -3.72
C HIS A 47 2.81 -6.49 -3.44
N TRP A 48 1.54 -6.29 -3.80
CA TRP A 48 0.42 -7.21 -3.52
C TRP A 48 0.15 -7.51 -2.04
N GLY A 49 0.68 -6.72 -1.11
CA GLY A 49 0.55 -6.98 0.32
C GLY A 49 -0.88 -7.32 0.76
N ILE A 50 -1.91 -6.60 0.28
CA ILE A 50 -3.29 -6.91 0.65
C ILE A 50 -3.81 -8.25 0.12
N GLY A 51 -3.29 -8.71 -1.02
CA GLY A 51 -3.71 -9.96 -1.68
C GLY A 51 -2.92 -11.20 -1.26
N THR A 52 -1.78 -11.02 -0.58
CA THR A 52 -0.89 -12.14 -0.20
C THR A 52 -0.89 -12.43 1.30
N THR A 53 -1.56 -11.61 2.11
CA THR A 53 -1.51 -11.69 3.58
C THR A 53 -2.89 -11.78 4.19
N GLY A 54 -3.64 -12.83 3.85
CA GLY A 54 -4.98 -13.08 4.34
C GLY A 54 -5.56 -14.34 3.70
N ASP A 55 -6.88 -14.49 3.70
CA ASP A 55 -7.57 -15.51 2.92
C ASP A 55 -7.91 -14.97 1.51
N THR A 56 -8.48 -15.81 0.63
CA THR A 56 -8.83 -15.44 -0.76
C THR A 56 -9.60 -14.12 -0.88
N ASP A 57 -10.43 -13.80 0.12
CA ASP A 57 -11.34 -12.66 0.12
C ASP A 57 -11.07 -11.65 1.27
N SER A 58 -9.93 -11.74 1.96
CA SER A 58 -9.64 -10.88 3.12
C SER A 58 -8.17 -10.49 3.26
N PHE A 59 -7.94 -9.40 3.99
CA PHE A 59 -6.63 -8.96 4.43
C PHE A 59 -6.45 -9.25 5.94
N SER A 60 -5.23 -9.63 6.33
CA SER A 60 -4.81 -9.85 7.72
C SER A 60 -3.57 -8.99 8.02
N ALA A 61 -3.80 -7.93 8.78
CA ALA A 61 -2.74 -7.05 9.27
C ALA A 61 -1.66 -7.79 10.07
N SER A 62 -2.08 -8.75 10.91
CA SER A 62 -1.16 -9.60 11.67
C SER A 62 -0.26 -10.46 10.78
N ALA A 63 -0.83 -11.09 9.74
CA ALA A 63 -0.06 -11.89 8.78
C ALA A 63 0.90 -11.00 7.98
N PHE A 64 0.45 -9.81 7.59
CA PHE A 64 1.30 -8.82 6.93
C PHE A 64 2.49 -8.40 7.80
N ARG A 65 2.22 -8.10 9.08
CA ARG A 65 3.27 -7.74 10.04
C ARG A 65 4.27 -8.87 10.18
N GLU A 66 3.81 -10.09 10.46
CA GLU A 66 4.68 -11.25 10.67
C GLU A 66 5.53 -11.58 9.44
N GLN A 67 4.95 -11.49 8.25
CA GLN A 67 5.63 -11.89 7.02
C GLN A 67 6.61 -10.84 6.48
N TYR A 68 6.32 -9.55 6.65
CA TYR A 68 7.06 -8.48 5.99
C TYR A 68 7.66 -7.44 6.92
N VAL A 69 7.00 -7.10 8.02
CA VAL A 69 7.47 -6.04 8.93
C VAL A 69 8.43 -6.61 9.98
N THR A 70 8.03 -7.67 10.67
CA THR A 70 8.85 -8.33 11.70
C THR A 70 10.23 -8.72 11.18
N PRO A 71 10.40 -9.32 9.98
CA PRO A 71 11.73 -9.67 9.48
C PRO A 71 12.62 -8.46 9.17
N MET A 72 12.04 -7.27 8.95
CA MET A 72 12.81 -6.04 8.82
C MET A 72 13.19 -5.47 10.20
N GLU A 73 12.25 -5.48 11.14
CA GLU A 73 12.47 -5.03 12.53
C GLU A 73 13.52 -5.89 13.27
N GLU A 74 13.61 -7.18 12.97
CA GLU A 74 14.53 -8.12 13.63
C GLU A 74 15.91 -8.22 12.96
N ASP A 75 16.09 -7.62 11.77
CA ASP A 75 17.36 -7.63 11.04
C ASP A 75 18.29 -6.49 11.48
N GLU A 76 19.59 -6.75 11.57
CA GLU A 76 20.59 -5.77 12.01
C GLU A 76 20.64 -4.52 11.12
N VAL A 77 20.42 -4.66 9.81
CA VAL A 77 20.44 -3.55 8.84
C VAL A 77 19.01 -3.10 8.51
N GLY A 78 18.07 -4.05 8.39
CA GLY A 78 16.67 -3.75 8.11
C GLY A 78 16.05 -2.81 9.16
N SER A 79 16.42 -2.98 10.44
CA SER A 79 15.91 -2.14 11.53
C SER A 79 16.43 -0.71 11.52
N GLU A 80 17.46 -0.41 10.71
CA GLU A 80 18.00 0.94 10.53
C GLU A 80 17.27 1.74 9.42
N LEU A 81 16.40 1.09 8.63
CA LEU A 81 15.66 1.75 7.55
C LEU A 81 14.69 2.79 8.09
N THR A 82 14.65 3.97 7.47
CA THR A 82 13.74 5.06 7.84
C THR A 82 12.29 4.61 7.85
N ALA A 83 11.84 3.91 6.80
CA ALA A 83 10.47 3.38 6.74
C ALA A 83 10.14 2.38 7.87
N VAL A 84 11.11 1.62 8.38
CA VAL A 84 10.90 0.65 9.47
C VAL A 84 10.81 1.40 10.80
N ILE A 85 11.74 2.32 11.05
CA ILE A 85 11.77 3.15 12.27
C ILE A 85 10.48 3.98 12.41
N GLU A 86 9.99 4.55 11.31
CA GLU A 86 8.79 5.37 11.30
C GLU A 86 7.48 4.56 11.21
N GLY A 87 7.56 3.23 11.09
CA GLY A 87 6.38 2.38 10.93
C GLY A 87 5.63 2.61 9.61
N ARG A 88 6.35 2.98 8.55
CA ARG A 88 5.85 3.28 7.20
C ARG A 88 6.16 2.15 6.21
N VAL A 89 6.00 0.91 6.66
CA VAL A 89 5.98 -0.30 5.82
C VAL A 89 4.53 -0.70 5.59
N TYR A 90 4.04 -0.55 4.37
CA TYR A 90 2.62 -0.70 4.05
C TYR A 90 2.33 -1.83 3.08
N PRO A 91 1.13 -2.46 3.18
CA PRO A 91 0.67 -3.39 2.16
C PRO A 91 0.33 -2.62 0.87
N GLY A 92 0.83 -3.14 -0.23
CA GLY A 92 0.50 -2.69 -1.58
C GLY A 92 -0.86 -3.20 -2.03
N ALA A 93 -1.42 -2.49 -3.00
CA ALA A 93 -2.65 -2.84 -3.70
C ALA A 93 -2.61 -4.26 -4.29
N TYR A 94 -3.78 -4.89 -4.36
CA TYR A 94 -4.08 -6.05 -5.17
C TYR A 94 -3.80 -5.73 -6.64
N GLY A 95 -3.17 -6.67 -7.34
CA GLY A 95 -2.77 -6.48 -8.72
C GLY A 95 -3.96 -6.18 -9.62
N GLU A 96 -4.99 -7.03 -9.59
CA GLU A 96 -6.17 -6.93 -10.46
C GLU A 96 -7.24 -5.97 -9.92
N GLN A 97 -7.54 -4.91 -10.67
CA GLN A 97 -8.53 -3.93 -10.23
C GLN A 97 -9.52 -3.51 -11.32
N GLY A 98 -10.79 -3.72 -11.00
CA GLY A 98 -11.93 -3.05 -11.65
C GLY A 98 -12.21 -1.69 -11.01
N PRO A 99 -13.22 -0.95 -11.51
CA PRO A 99 -13.50 0.42 -11.05
C PRO A 99 -13.76 0.55 -9.55
N ILE A 100 -14.48 -0.41 -8.94
CA ILE A 100 -14.82 -0.39 -7.51
C ILE A 100 -13.57 -0.64 -6.66
N VAL A 101 -12.77 -1.65 -7.03
CA VAL A 101 -11.51 -1.97 -6.35
C VAL A 101 -10.56 -0.77 -6.45
N ASN A 102 -10.47 -0.11 -7.61
CA ASN A 102 -9.63 1.07 -7.77
C ASN A 102 -10.02 2.23 -6.83
N LEU A 103 -11.31 2.45 -6.56
CA LEU A 103 -11.74 3.48 -5.61
C LEU A 103 -11.19 3.20 -4.20
N LEU A 104 -11.38 1.98 -3.70
CA LEU A 104 -10.89 1.56 -2.38
C LEU A 104 -9.36 1.60 -2.29
N GLN A 105 -8.66 1.15 -3.34
CA GLN A 105 -7.19 1.15 -3.36
C GLN A 105 -6.60 2.56 -3.49
N THR A 106 -7.31 3.48 -4.14
CA THR A 106 -6.92 4.90 -4.21
C THR A 106 -7.07 5.56 -2.83
N GLU A 107 -8.19 5.31 -2.12
CA GLU A 107 -8.40 5.76 -0.75
C GLU A 107 -7.33 5.22 0.20
N MET A 108 -7.07 3.91 0.17
CA MET A 108 -5.98 3.29 0.93
C MET A 108 -4.62 3.96 0.65
N LYS A 109 -4.31 4.20 -0.63
CA LYS A 109 -3.02 4.79 -1.02
C LYS A 109 -2.89 6.24 -0.57
N ALA A 110 -3.99 7.00 -0.62
CA ALA A 110 -4.02 8.38 -0.13
C ALA A 110 -3.73 8.44 1.38
N GLN A 111 -4.31 7.54 2.18
CA GLN A 111 -4.04 7.44 3.62
C GLN A 111 -2.59 7.03 3.94
N GLN A 112 -2.02 6.11 3.16
CA GLN A 112 -0.63 5.67 3.33
C GLN A 112 0.39 6.79 3.02
N LEU A 113 0.11 7.60 2.01
CA LEU A 113 1.05 8.60 1.50
C LEU A 113 0.87 9.98 2.13
N TYR A 114 -0.37 10.38 2.39
CA TYR A 114 -0.73 11.70 2.89
C TYR A 114 -1.67 11.60 4.11
N PRO A 115 -1.21 10.96 5.20
CA PRO A 115 -2.04 10.72 6.39
C PRO A 115 -2.51 12.01 7.09
N GLU A 116 -1.79 13.12 6.91
CA GLU A 116 -2.19 14.44 7.45
C GLU A 116 -3.45 15.01 6.77
N GLU A 117 -3.70 14.65 5.51
CA GLU A 117 -4.83 15.14 4.73
C GLU A 117 -6.00 14.15 4.71
N PHE A 118 -5.71 12.85 4.63
CA PHE A 118 -6.73 11.80 4.43
C PHE A 118 -6.90 10.85 5.63
N GLY A 119 -6.23 11.15 6.75
CA GLY A 119 -6.21 10.31 7.93
C GLY A 119 -5.19 9.17 7.84
N GLN A 120 -4.72 8.73 9.00
CA GLN A 120 -3.72 7.66 9.10
C GLN A 120 -4.28 6.32 8.62
N PHE A 121 -3.54 5.63 7.76
CA PHE A 121 -3.85 4.25 7.39
C PHE A 121 -3.72 3.33 8.61
N ASP A 122 -4.80 2.65 8.96
CA ASP A 122 -4.83 1.61 9.97
C ASP A 122 -5.04 0.25 9.30
N PRO A 123 -4.02 -0.63 9.27
CA PRO A 123 -4.16 -1.95 8.66
C PRO A 123 -5.16 -2.84 9.41
N GLU A 124 -5.35 -2.67 10.72
CA GLU A 124 -6.28 -3.48 11.51
C GLU A 124 -7.74 -3.08 11.25
N ALA A 125 -7.98 -1.81 10.92
CA ALA A 125 -9.32 -1.31 10.57
C ALA A 125 -9.67 -1.52 9.08
N PHE A 126 -8.68 -1.72 8.21
CA PHE A 126 -8.92 -1.85 6.77
C PHE A 126 -9.92 -2.99 6.44
N PRO A 127 -10.93 -2.76 5.59
CA PRO A 127 -11.14 -1.60 4.73
C PRO A 127 -12.02 -0.50 5.33
N GLU A 128 -12.31 -0.51 6.62
CA GLU A 128 -13.12 0.52 7.27
C GLU A 128 -12.34 1.84 7.41
N VAL A 129 -12.99 2.94 7.03
CA VAL A 129 -12.44 4.29 7.08
C VAL A 129 -13.47 5.20 7.76
N PRO A 130 -13.06 6.04 8.75
CA PRO A 130 -13.94 7.04 9.37
C PRO A 130 -14.62 7.91 8.32
N GLU A 131 -15.88 8.28 8.55
CA GLU A 131 -16.69 8.98 7.55
C GLU A 131 -16.03 10.29 7.07
N GLU A 132 -15.39 11.01 7.98
CA GLU A 132 -14.66 12.24 7.69
C GLU A 132 -13.43 12.06 6.79
N ASN A 133 -12.91 10.84 6.69
CA ASN A 133 -11.70 10.49 5.94
C ASN A 133 -12.02 9.72 4.64
N ARG A 134 -13.31 9.43 4.36
CA ARG A 134 -13.71 8.73 3.14
C ARG A 134 -13.57 9.64 1.92
N LEU A 135 -12.92 9.16 0.87
CA LEU A 135 -12.75 9.89 -0.39
C LEU A 135 -13.98 9.82 -1.31
N PHE A 136 -14.89 8.89 -1.02
CA PHE A 136 -16.12 8.72 -1.79
C PHE A 136 -17.25 8.21 -0.91
N ASP A 137 -18.46 8.49 -1.35
CA ASP A 137 -19.69 8.04 -0.69
C ASP A 137 -19.92 6.55 -0.96
N ARG A 138 -19.63 5.72 0.05
CA ARG A 138 -19.75 4.26 -0.04
C ARG A 138 -21.19 3.80 -0.18
N ASP A 139 -22.13 4.50 0.46
CA ASP A 139 -23.56 4.18 0.36
C ASP A 139 -24.08 4.50 -1.04
N ARG A 140 -23.66 5.64 -1.60
CA ARG A 140 -23.97 5.98 -2.98
C ARG A 140 -23.41 4.98 -3.99
N VAL A 141 -22.19 4.49 -3.78
CA VAL A 141 -21.61 3.43 -4.63
C VAL A 141 -22.41 2.13 -4.50
N ASN A 142 -22.82 1.77 -3.29
CA ASN A 142 -23.69 0.60 -3.06
C ASN A 142 -25.04 0.75 -3.78
N ASP A 143 -25.68 1.91 -3.72
CA ASP A 143 -26.94 2.18 -4.43
C ASP A 143 -26.78 2.02 -5.95
N ILE A 144 -25.66 2.51 -6.51
CA ILE A 144 -25.34 2.36 -7.93
C ILE A 144 -25.19 0.88 -8.31
N ILE A 145 -24.51 0.09 -7.47
CA ILE A 145 -24.29 -1.35 -7.69
C ILE A 145 -25.62 -2.11 -7.60
N ALA A 146 -26.49 -1.74 -6.65
CA ALA A 146 -27.80 -2.34 -6.47
C ALA A 146 -28.80 -1.92 -7.56
N GLY A 147 -28.55 -0.79 -8.24
CA GLY A 147 -29.45 -0.21 -9.23
C GLY A 147 -30.57 0.65 -8.64
N ASP A 148 -30.40 1.11 -7.39
CA ASP A 148 -31.41 1.82 -6.58
C ASP A 148 -31.33 3.35 -6.74
N LEU A 149 -31.01 3.79 -7.97
CA LEU A 149 -30.61 5.15 -8.33
C LEU A 149 -31.76 6.07 -8.76
#